data_AF-A0A9R0ZQY2-F1
#
_entry.id   AF-A0A9R0ZQY2-F1
#
_cell.length_a   1.000
_cell.length_b   1.000
_cell.length_c   1.000
_cell.angle_alpha   90.00
_cell.angle_beta   90.00
_cell.angle_gamma   90.00
#
_symmetry.space_group_name_H-M   'P 1'
#
loop_
_entity.id
_entity.type
_entity.pdbx_description
1 polymer ?
#
loop_
_entity_poly.entity_id
_entity_poly.type
_entity_poly.pdbx_seq_one_letter_code
_entity_poly.pdbx_strand_id
1 'polypeptide(L)'
;MRPETRLDSAAFQLTPTRTRCDLIVIANGRKEKIASGLLNPFVAHLKAAQDQIAKGGYTILLEPDPAADAPWFTRGTVERFVRFVSTPEVLERVTTIESEILQLEDAIAVQSNENLGLKSEEGHNGKPVDSSMEGGRTGYNTDGDKALVLYKPDAHPASALQNDDGVHEEHSKVQLLRVLETRKTVLRKEQAMAFARAVAAGFDIDNLIYLISFAERFGASRLM
;
A
#
# COMPACT_ATOMS: atom_id res chain seq x y z
N MET A 1 -25.82 4.70 -25.63
CA MET A 1 -24.88 5.79 -26.03
C MET A 1 -23.47 5.21 -25.96
N ARG A 2 -22.48 5.73 -26.72
CA ARG A 2 -21.10 5.20 -26.63
C ARG A 2 -20.42 5.67 -25.32
N PRO A 3 -19.46 4.93 -24.74
CA PRO A 3 -18.77 5.35 -23.51
C PRO A 3 -18.13 6.73 -23.60
N GLU A 4 -17.60 7.11 -24.76
CA GLU A 4 -16.92 8.39 -25.01
C GLU A 4 -17.91 9.56 -25.24
N THR A 5 -19.22 9.28 -25.18
CA THR A 5 -20.24 10.32 -25.35
C THR A 5 -20.15 11.31 -24.21
N ARG A 6 -19.86 12.58 -24.53
CA ARG A 6 -19.92 13.70 -23.58
C ARG A 6 -21.36 13.89 -23.13
N LEU A 7 -21.54 14.07 -21.82
CA LEU A 7 -22.85 14.25 -21.22
C LEU A 7 -23.13 15.73 -20.96
N ASP A 8 -24.38 16.12 -21.12
CA ASP A 8 -24.86 17.43 -20.67
C ASP A 8 -25.07 17.38 -19.15
N SER A 9 -25.68 16.28 -18.68
CA SER A 9 -25.96 16.05 -17.26
C SER A 9 -26.17 14.57 -16.94
N ALA A 10 -26.11 14.22 -15.67
CA ALA A 10 -26.55 12.95 -15.13
C ALA A 10 -27.48 13.19 -13.92
N ALA A 11 -28.51 12.38 -13.77
CA ALA A 11 -29.50 12.57 -12.72
C ALA A 11 -29.86 11.25 -12.04
N PHE A 12 -29.83 11.22 -10.71
CA PHE A 12 -30.47 10.17 -9.93
C PHE A 12 -31.94 10.54 -9.73
N GLN A 13 -32.83 9.76 -10.35
CA GLN A 13 -34.27 9.85 -10.10
C GLN A 13 -34.65 8.94 -8.96
N LEU A 14 -35.16 9.52 -7.87
CA LEU A 14 -35.41 8.80 -6.63
C LEU A 14 -36.81 8.20 -6.60
N THR A 15 -36.95 7.04 -5.95
CA THR A 15 -38.27 6.51 -5.60
C THR A 15 -38.95 7.39 -4.54
N PRO A 16 -40.29 7.29 -4.35
CA PRO A 16 -40.99 8.06 -3.32
C PRO A 16 -40.42 7.89 -1.91
N THR A 17 -39.91 6.70 -1.58
CA THR A 17 -39.24 6.40 -0.31
C THR A 17 -37.83 6.98 -0.19
N ARG A 18 -37.25 7.46 -1.30
CA ARG A 18 -35.90 8.03 -1.39
C ARG A 18 -34.78 7.07 -0.94
N THR A 19 -35.05 5.76 -1.00
CA THR A 19 -34.08 4.70 -0.69
C THR A 19 -33.46 4.08 -1.94
N ARG A 20 -34.15 4.18 -3.08
CA ARG A 20 -33.71 3.66 -4.38
C ARG A 20 -33.70 4.77 -5.42
N CYS A 21 -32.93 4.55 -6.48
CA CYS A 21 -32.84 5.49 -7.59
C CYS A 21 -32.58 4.81 -8.93
N ASP A 22 -32.96 5.49 -9.99
CA ASP A 22 -32.52 5.24 -11.36
C ASP A 22 -31.50 6.32 -11.76
N LEU A 23 -30.33 5.90 -12.25
CA LEU A 23 -29.33 6.81 -12.79
C LEU A 23 -29.55 6.97 -14.28
N ILE A 24 -29.83 8.20 -14.70
CA ILE A 24 -30.10 8.58 -16.07
C ILE A 24 -29.04 9.55 -16.54
N VAL A 25 -28.46 9.31 -17.71
CA VAL A 25 -27.53 10.22 -18.37
C VAL A 25 -28.23 10.93 -19.52
N ILE A 26 -27.86 12.19 -19.74
CA ILE A 26 -28.45 13.06 -20.73
C ILE A 26 -27.34 13.60 -21.63
N ALA A 27 -27.48 13.44 -22.93
CA ALA A 27 -26.54 13.97 -23.92
C ALA A 27 -27.28 14.34 -25.21
N ASN A 28 -27.11 15.58 -25.68
CA ASN A 28 -27.74 16.12 -26.88
C ASN A 28 -29.26 15.87 -26.89
N GLY A 29 -29.93 16.12 -25.76
CA GLY A 29 -31.37 15.93 -25.59
C GLY A 29 -31.84 14.46 -25.50
N ARG A 30 -30.95 13.49 -25.70
CA ARG A 30 -31.26 12.07 -25.51
C ARG A 30 -31.06 11.69 -24.04
N LYS A 31 -31.96 10.87 -23.50
CA LYS A 31 -31.90 10.34 -22.14
C LYS A 31 -31.72 8.83 -22.17
N GLU A 32 -30.85 8.29 -21.33
CA GLU A 32 -30.60 6.86 -21.20
C GLU A 32 -30.43 6.47 -19.73
N LYS A 33 -31.17 5.46 -19.28
CA LYS A 33 -30.96 4.86 -17.96
C LYS A 33 -29.77 3.91 -18.03
N ILE A 34 -28.79 4.10 -17.15
CA ILE A 34 -27.56 3.30 -17.12
C ILE A 34 -27.42 2.43 -15.87
N ALA A 35 -28.12 2.77 -14.77
CA ALA A 35 -28.12 1.98 -13.55
C ALA A 35 -29.42 2.15 -12.77
N SER A 36 -29.69 1.21 -11.87
CA SER A 36 -30.79 1.25 -10.91
C SER A 36 -30.37 0.54 -9.64
N GLY A 37 -30.69 1.07 -8.47
CA GLY A 37 -30.25 0.46 -7.22
C GLY A 37 -30.55 1.26 -5.97
N LEU A 38 -29.84 0.91 -4.90
CA LEU A 38 -29.88 1.65 -3.64
C LEU A 38 -29.21 3.02 -3.80
N LEU A 39 -29.77 4.03 -3.16
CA LEU A 39 -29.21 5.38 -3.17
C LEU A 39 -28.07 5.54 -2.16
N ASN A 40 -28.16 4.87 -1.01
CA ASN A 40 -27.23 5.02 0.11
C ASN A 40 -25.74 4.89 -0.26
N PRO A 41 -25.32 3.91 -1.08
CA PRO A 41 -23.91 3.78 -1.48
C PRO A 41 -23.35 5.05 -2.16
N PHE A 42 -24.18 5.77 -2.93
CA PHE A 42 -23.78 7.02 -3.57
C PHE A 42 -23.76 8.16 -2.56
N VAL A 43 -24.81 8.32 -1.75
CA VAL A 43 -24.90 9.41 -0.76
C VAL A 43 -23.83 9.28 0.32
N ALA A 44 -23.38 8.07 0.67
CA ALA A 44 -22.31 7.90 1.65
C ALA A 44 -20.98 8.52 1.22
N HIS A 45 -20.73 8.63 -0.09
CA HIS A 45 -19.41 8.97 -0.62
C HIS A 45 -19.43 10.13 -1.62
N LEU A 46 -20.59 10.65 -2.02
CA LEU A 46 -20.73 11.72 -3.00
C LEU A 46 -21.34 12.97 -2.37
N LYS A 47 -20.51 13.98 -2.10
CA LYS A 47 -20.94 15.24 -1.46
C LYS A 47 -22.09 15.93 -2.22
N ALA A 48 -22.00 16.01 -3.54
CA ALA A 48 -23.06 16.59 -4.37
C ALA A 48 -24.43 15.91 -4.19
N ALA A 49 -24.45 14.59 -3.90
CA ALA A 49 -25.68 13.87 -3.60
C ALA A 49 -26.16 14.13 -2.17
N GLN A 50 -25.26 14.20 -1.18
CA GLN A 50 -25.59 14.56 0.20
C GLN A 50 -26.28 15.93 0.28
N ASP A 51 -25.68 16.94 -0.36
CA ASP A 51 -26.15 18.32 -0.35
C ASP A 51 -27.55 18.46 -0.98
N GLN A 52 -27.86 17.65 -2.00
CA GLN A 52 -29.16 17.68 -2.68
C GLN A 52 -30.22 16.86 -1.96
N ILE A 53 -29.83 15.75 -1.31
CA ILE A 53 -30.76 14.96 -0.48
C ILE A 53 -31.24 15.76 0.73
N ALA A 54 -30.38 16.59 1.32
CA ALA A 54 -30.78 17.48 2.42
C ALA A 54 -31.91 18.45 2.01
N LYS A 55 -32.07 18.77 0.73
CA LYS A 55 -33.07 19.72 0.20
C LYS A 55 -34.46 19.09 -0.02
N GLY A 56 -34.61 17.77 0.12
CA GLY A 56 -35.92 17.10 0.07
C GLY A 56 -36.50 16.80 -1.31
N GLY A 57 -35.72 16.94 -2.40
CA GLY A 57 -36.16 16.63 -3.76
C GLY A 57 -36.12 15.14 -4.12
N TYR A 58 -36.73 14.78 -5.27
CA TYR A 58 -36.70 13.44 -5.88
C TYR A 58 -35.69 13.32 -7.02
N THR A 59 -34.83 14.32 -7.20
CA THR A 59 -33.81 14.32 -8.24
C THR A 59 -32.53 14.88 -7.67
N ILE A 60 -31.43 14.15 -7.88
CA ILE A 60 -30.07 14.61 -7.62
C ILE A 60 -29.42 14.81 -8.97
N LEU A 61 -29.04 16.05 -9.27
CA LEU A 61 -28.48 16.45 -10.55
C LEU A 61 -26.96 16.58 -10.44
N LEU A 62 -26.25 15.94 -11.36
CA LEU A 62 -24.82 16.04 -11.55
C LEU A 62 -24.57 16.73 -12.89
N GLU A 63 -24.03 17.94 -12.81
CA GLU A 63 -23.70 18.75 -13.98
C GLU A 63 -22.26 19.25 -13.87
N PRO A 64 -21.51 19.21 -14.98
CA PRO A 64 -20.19 19.84 -15.03
C PRO A 64 -20.34 21.36 -14.93
N ASP A 65 -19.22 22.06 -14.78
CA ASP A 65 -19.26 23.51 -14.83
C ASP A 65 -19.64 23.99 -16.23
N PRO A 66 -20.70 24.81 -16.40
CA PRO A 66 -21.06 25.33 -17.71
C PRO A 66 -19.96 26.19 -18.34
N ALA A 67 -19.09 26.77 -17.53
CA ALA A 67 -18.01 27.64 -17.99
C ALA A 67 -16.71 26.88 -18.31
N ALA A 68 -16.58 25.61 -17.88
CA ALA A 68 -15.36 24.82 -18.07
C ALA A 68 -15.58 23.70 -19.07
N ASP A 69 -14.58 23.46 -19.93
CA ASP A 69 -14.57 22.26 -20.74
C ASP A 69 -14.37 21.04 -19.82
N ALA A 70 -15.36 20.14 -19.78
CA ALA A 70 -15.35 18.95 -18.94
C ALA A 70 -15.21 17.68 -19.79
N PRO A 71 -14.04 17.39 -20.40
CA PRO A 71 -13.85 16.21 -21.25
C PRO A 71 -13.98 14.91 -20.47
N TRP A 72 -13.77 14.98 -19.14
CA TRP A 72 -13.94 13.88 -18.21
C TRP A 72 -15.40 13.48 -17.98
N PHE A 73 -16.38 14.37 -18.25
CA PHE A 73 -17.80 14.10 -17.99
C PHE A 73 -18.46 13.36 -19.15
N THR A 74 -18.18 12.06 -19.22
CA THR A 74 -18.67 11.14 -20.26
C THR A 74 -19.52 10.03 -19.66
N ARG A 75 -20.29 9.35 -20.52
CA ARG A 75 -21.05 8.14 -20.13
C ARG A 75 -20.16 7.10 -19.47
N GLY A 76 -18.99 6.83 -20.04
CA GLY A 76 -18.04 5.86 -19.52
C GLY A 76 -17.54 6.22 -18.13
N THR A 77 -17.27 7.50 -17.87
CA THR A 77 -16.85 7.97 -16.54
C THR A 77 -17.95 7.74 -15.50
N VAL A 78 -19.21 8.06 -15.83
CA VAL A 78 -20.33 7.82 -14.91
C VAL A 78 -20.55 6.32 -14.66
N GLU A 79 -20.46 5.48 -15.70
CA GLU A 79 -20.56 4.02 -15.54
C GLU A 79 -19.44 3.44 -14.67
N ARG A 80 -18.21 3.94 -14.82
CA ARG A 80 -17.08 3.54 -13.97
C ARG A 80 -17.28 3.98 -12.53
N PHE A 81 -17.79 5.19 -12.29
CA PHE A 81 -18.14 5.63 -10.95
C PHE A 81 -19.20 4.71 -10.30
N VAL A 82 -20.25 4.32 -11.03
CA VAL A 82 -21.24 3.34 -10.53
C VAL A 82 -20.58 2.01 -10.18
N ARG A 83 -19.68 1.52 -11.03
CA ARG A 83 -18.94 0.28 -10.78
C ARG A 83 -18.04 0.41 -9.55
N PHE A 84 -17.36 1.54 -9.39
CA PHE A 84 -16.54 1.83 -8.21
C PHE A 84 -17.38 1.80 -6.93
N VAL A 85 -18.54 2.45 -6.90
CA VAL A 85 -19.44 2.43 -5.75
C VAL A 85 -19.92 1.01 -5.42
N SER A 86 -20.00 0.13 -6.42
CA SER A 86 -20.44 -1.26 -6.25
C SER A 86 -19.33 -2.20 -5.77
N THR A 87 -18.08 -1.96 -6.18
CA THR A 87 -16.90 -2.78 -5.84
C THR A 87 -15.66 -1.91 -5.59
N PRO A 88 -15.67 -1.08 -4.54
CA PRO A 88 -14.58 -0.16 -4.24
C PRO A 88 -13.28 -0.87 -3.85
N GLU A 89 -13.39 -2.10 -3.34
CA GLU A 89 -12.27 -2.90 -2.83
C GLU A 89 -11.22 -3.20 -3.92
N VAL A 90 -11.62 -3.14 -5.20
CA VAL A 90 -10.72 -3.36 -6.34
C VAL A 90 -9.64 -2.27 -6.41
N LEU A 91 -10.04 -1.00 -6.30
CA LEU A 91 -9.09 0.12 -6.31
C LEU A 91 -8.41 0.29 -4.96
N GLU A 92 -9.13 0.10 -3.85
CA GLU A 92 -8.54 0.16 -2.51
C GLU A 92 -7.42 -0.86 -2.31
N ARG A 93 -7.49 -2.01 -3.00
CA ARG A 93 -6.40 -2.99 -2.97
C ARG A 93 -5.14 -2.52 -3.67
N VAL A 94 -5.27 -1.78 -4.76
CA VAL A 94 -4.12 -1.17 -5.45
C VAL A 94 -3.46 -0.16 -4.51
N THR A 95 -4.22 0.78 -3.96
CA THR A 95 -3.67 1.83 -3.08
C THR A 95 -3.03 1.26 -1.81
N THR A 96 -3.61 0.22 -1.23
CA THR A 96 -3.05 -0.48 -0.07
C THR A 96 -1.70 -1.12 -0.40
N ILE A 97 -1.61 -1.85 -1.51
CA ILE A 97 -0.37 -2.53 -1.92
C ILE A 97 0.72 -1.51 -2.26
N GLU A 98 0.38 -0.43 -2.98
CA GLU A 98 1.33 0.67 -3.24
C GLU A 98 1.90 1.23 -1.93
N SER A 99 1.02 1.51 -0.95
CA SER A 99 1.43 2.04 0.34
C SER A 99 2.31 1.06 1.12
N GLU A 100 1.98 -0.23 1.11
CA GLU A 100 2.78 -1.27 1.77
C GLU A 100 4.17 -1.42 1.12
N ILE A 101 4.25 -1.33 -0.21
CA ILE A 101 5.53 -1.35 -0.93
C ILE A 101 6.39 -0.14 -0.54
N LEU A 102 5.81 1.08 -0.51
CA LEU A 102 6.53 2.29 -0.11
C LEU A 102 7.05 2.18 1.33
N GLN A 103 6.21 1.73 2.27
CA GLN A 103 6.61 1.53 3.66
C GLN A 103 7.74 0.49 3.79
N LEU A 104 7.71 -0.58 2.99
CA LEU A 104 8.79 -1.57 2.98
C LEU A 104 10.08 -1.03 2.36
N GLU A 105 9.98 -0.22 1.31
CA GLU A 105 11.14 0.43 0.69
C GLU A 105 11.83 1.39 1.67
N ASP A 106 11.05 2.17 2.41
CA ASP A 106 11.56 3.03 3.48
C ASP A 106 12.19 2.20 4.61
N ALA A 107 11.54 1.12 5.05
CA ALA A 107 12.07 0.24 6.09
C ALA A 107 13.39 -0.42 5.66
N ILE A 108 13.49 -0.90 4.42
CA ILE A 108 14.73 -1.48 3.87
C ILE A 108 15.84 -0.43 3.82
N ALA A 109 15.53 0.80 3.41
CA ALA A 109 16.51 1.89 3.35
C ALA A 109 17.06 2.23 4.74
N VAL A 110 16.20 2.30 5.76
CA VAL A 110 16.61 2.52 7.16
C VAL A 110 17.53 1.40 7.65
N GLN A 111 17.09 0.14 7.54
CA GLN A 111 17.88 -1.02 7.99
C GLN A 111 19.23 -1.15 7.25
N SER A 112 19.28 -0.78 5.97
CA SER A 112 20.50 -0.82 5.16
C SER A 112 21.51 0.26 5.58
N ASN A 113 21.02 1.47 5.90
CA ASN A 113 21.86 2.57 6.35
C ASN A 113 22.41 2.34 7.76
N GLU A 114 21.63 1.74 8.67
CA GLU A 114 22.11 1.33 10.00
C GLU A 114 23.24 0.28 9.92
N ASN A 115 23.22 -0.58 8.89
CA ASN A 115 24.28 -1.56 8.64
C ASN A 115 25.57 -0.94 8.09
N LEU A 116 25.50 0.24 7.45
CA LEU A 116 26.66 0.99 6.96
C LEU A 116 27.30 1.88 8.05
N GLY A 117 26.51 2.34 9.02
CA GLY A 117 26.98 3.17 10.14
C GLY A 117 27.90 2.46 11.14
N LEU A 118 27.90 1.12 11.15
CA LEU A 118 28.74 0.29 12.04
C LEU A 118 30.05 -0.16 11.39
N LYS A 119 30.35 0.25 10.14
CA LYS A 119 31.54 -0.17 9.39
C LYS A 119 32.66 0.88 9.32
N SER A 120 32.54 2.01 10.02
CA SER A 120 33.54 3.08 10.03
C SER A 120 34.29 3.18 11.36
N GLU A 121 35.13 2.20 11.66
CA GLU A 121 36.39 2.43 12.38
C GLU A 121 37.45 1.47 11.81
N GLU A 122 38.28 1.96 10.88
CA GLU A 122 39.74 1.77 10.93
C GLU A 122 40.44 2.46 9.75
N GLY A 123 41.25 3.47 10.09
CA GLY A 123 42.11 4.18 9.16
C GLY A 123 43.46 4.51 9.79
N HIS A 124 44.39 3.55 9.72
CA HIS A 124 45.87 3.66 9.62
C HIS A 124 46.66 4.56 10.59
N ASN A 125 47.66 3.98 11.28
CA ASN A 125 49.09 4.00 10.87
C ASN A 125 50.06 3.74 12.06
N GLY A 126 51.16 3.00 11.82
CA GLY A 126 52.40 3.10 12.63
C GLY A 126 52.95 1.83 13.29
N LYS A 127 53.84 1.11 12.59
CA LYS A 127 54.87 0.16 13.09
C LYS A 127 55.98 0.90 13.90
N PRO A 128 57.07 0.25 14.44
CA PRO A 128 57.33 -1.13 14.92
C PRO A 128 58.14 -1.16 16.27
N VAL A 129 58.81 -2.30 16.61
CA VAL A 129 59.95 -2.55 17.57
C VAL A 129 59.53 -3.38 18.81
N ASP A 130 60.20 -4.44 19.30
CA ASP A 130 61.37 -5.25 18.91
C ASP A 130 61.54 -6.42 19.92
N SER A 131 62.16 -7.53 19.50
CA SER A 131 62.76 -8.64 20.29
C SER A 131 61.84 -9.45 21.24
N SER A 132 61.99 -10.75 21.53
CA SER A 132 63.13 -11.64 21.56
C SER A 132 62.64 -13.11 21.73
N MET A 133 63.21 -14.02 20.94
CA MET A 133 63.83 -15.31 21.30
C MET A 133 63.08 -16.43 22.09
N GLU A 134 63.21 -17.66 21.53
CA GLU A 134 63.15 -19.01 22.14
C GLU A 134 61.84 -19.46 22.80
N GLY A 135 61.31 -20.67 22.63
CA GLY A 135 61.81 -21.95 22.10
C GLY A 135 60.90 -23.06 22.65
N GLY A 136 60.98 -24.28 22.11
CA GLY A 136 60.50 -25.50 22.80
C GLY A 136 59.22 -26.14 22.24
N ARG A 137 59.40 -27.33 21.65
CA ARG A 137 58.39 -28.25 21.12
C ARG A 137 57.88 -29.20 22.23
N THR A 138 56.98 -30.10 21.82
CA THR A 138 56.46 -31.33 22.47
C THR A 138 55.12 -31.14 23.20
N GLY A 139 54.13 -32.03 23.16
CA GLY A 139 54.00 -33.34 22.54
C GLY A 139 52.72 -34.02 23.06
N TYR A 140 51.93 -34.56 22.13
CA TYR A 140 51.07 -35.76 22.20
C TYR A 140 50.37 -36.20 23.51
N ASN A 141 49.04 -36.35 23.37
CA ASN A 141 48.13 -37.43 23.80
C ASN A 141 47.88 -37.66 25.31
N THR A 142 46.61 -37.87 25.70
CA THR A 142 46.03 -39.22 25.91
C THR A 142 44.51 -39.12 26.18
N ASP A 143 43.80 -40.06 25.54
CA ASP A 143 42.43 -40.52 25.70
C ASP A 143 42.06 -40.89 27.16
N GLY A 144 40.77 -40.84 27.52
CA GLY A 144 40.33 -41.27 28.86
C GLY A 144 38.97 -40.76 29.33
N ASP A 145 37.92 -41.33 28.75
CA ASP A 145 36.55 -41.48 29.25
C ASP A 145 36.38 -41.46 30.79
N LYS A 146 35.39 -40.68 31.30
CA LYS A 146 34.62 -40.93 32.55
C LYS A 146 33.51 -39.90 32.84
N ALA A 147 32.30 -40.36 32.54
CA ALA A 147 31.02 -40.21 33.25
C ALA A 147 30.87 -39.23 34.44
N LEU A 148 29.88 -38.34 34.28
CA LEU A 148 28.81 -37.94 35.23
C LEU A 148 29.16 -37.86 36.74
N VAL A 149 29.32 -36.62 37.24
CA VAL A 149 29.02 -36.30 38.64
C VAL A 149 28.12 -35.07 38.76
N LEU A 150 27.06 -35.33 39.53
CA LEU A 150 25.93 -34.56 40.02
C LEU A 150 26.23 -33.14 40.56
N TYR A 151 25.27 -32.25 40.31
CA TYR A 151 25.16 -30.83 40.63
C TYR A 151 25.52 -30.41 42.08
N LYS A 152 26.16 -29.24 42.24
CA LYS A 152 26.11 -28.43 43.47
C LYS A 152 25.72 -26.98 43.14
N PRO A 153 24.77 -26.37 43.87
CA PRO A 153 24.43 -24.96 43.73
C PRO A 153 25.41 -24.07 44.51
N ASP A 154 25.47 -22.81 44.09
CA ASP A 154 26.07 -21.64 44.74
C ASP A 154 27.60 -21.49 44.72
N ALA A 155 28.08 -20.76 43.71
CA ALA A 155 28.78 -19.48 43.90
C ALA A 155 29.20 -18.94 42.52
N HIS A 156 28.68 -17.77 42.14
CA HIS A 156 29.30 -16.97 41.09
C HIS A 156 30.74 -16.63 41.48
N PRO A 157 31.67 -16.67 40.52
CA PRO A 157 32.54 -15.53 40.33
C PRO A 157 32.27 -14.91 38.95
N ALA A 158 32.20 -13.59 38.96
CA ALA A 158 32.02 -12.75 37.81
C ALA A 158 33.17 -12.91 36.78
N SER A 159 32.89 -12.39 35.59
CA SER A 159 33.79 -12.09 34.47
C SER A 159 34.04 -13.20 33.44
N ALA A 160 33.09 -13.29 32.51
CA ALA A 160 33.42 -13.26 31.09
C ALA A 160 32.40 -12.35 30.42
N LEU A 161 32.77 -11.07 30.25
CA LEU A 161 32.15 -10.21 29.23
C LEU A 161 32.55 -10.82 27.89
N GLN A 162 31.73 -11.75 27.39
CA GLN A 162 31.80 -12.16 25.99
C GLN A 162 30.99 -11.13 25.19
N ASN A 163 31.71 -10.37 24.38
CA ASN A 163 31.17 -9.52 23.34
C ASN A 163 30.61 -10.40 22.19
N ASP A 164 29.57 -11.19 22.48
CA ASP A 164 28.85 -12.03 21.51
C ASP A 164 27.60 -11.30 20.94
N ASP A 165 27.21 -10.20 21.56
CA ASP A 165 26.00 -9.44 21.23
C ASP A 165 26.05 -8.90 19.79
N GLY A 166 27.22 -8.40 19.34
CA GLY A 166 27.39 -7.81 18.01
C GLY A 166 27.27 -8.80 16.83
N VAL A 167 27.72 -10.06 17.00
CA VAL A 167 27.67 -11.09 15.93
C VAL A 167 26.26 -11.65 15.79
N HIS A 168 25.57 -11.88 16.91
CA HIS A 168 24.18 -12.32 16.92
C HIS A 168 23.23 -11.23 16.38
N GLU A 169 23.51 -9.96 16.70
CA GLU A 169 22.76 -8.80 16.19
C GLU A 169 22.98 -8.59 14.68
N GLU A 170 24.21 -8.72 14.17
CA GLU A 170 24.50 -8.61 12.73
C GLU A 170 23.78 -9.71 11.93
N HIS A 171 23.80 -10.96 12.40
CA HIS A 171 23.08 -12.06 11.76
C HIS A 171 21.55 -11.81 11.75
N SER A 172 21.01 -11.30 12.87
CA SER A 172 19.59 -10.93 12.98
C SER A 172 19.20 -9.80 12.00
N LYS A 173 20.04 -8.77 11.85
CA LYS A 173 19.83 -7.65 10.90
C LYS A 173 19.87 -8.11 9.45
N VAL A 174 20.83 -8.96 9.09
CA VAL A 174 20.92 -9.54 7.74
C VAL A 174 19.72 -10.44 7.45
N GLN A 175 19.27 -11.20 8.44
CA GLN A 175 18.07 -12.02 8.32
C GLN A 175 16.81 -11.16 8.14
N LEU A 176 16.67 -10.07 8.90
CA LEU A 176 15.56 -9.14 8.77
C LEU A 176 15.51 -8.49 7.37
N LEU A 177 16.65 -7.97 6.88
CA LEU A 177 16.73 -7.42 5.51
C LEU A 177 16.29 -8.44 4.46
N ARG A 178 16.71 -9.70 4.58
CA ARG A 178 16.29 -10.78 3.68
C ARG A 178 14.77 -11.01 3.73
N VAL A 179 14.18 -10.98 4.92
CA VAL A 179 12.72 -11.12 5.10
C VAL A 179 11.98 -9.96 4.42
N LEU A 180 12.43 -8.72 4.64
CA LEU A 180 11.84 -7.53 4.02
C LEU A 180 11.91 -7.57 2.48
N GLU A 181 13.07 -7.94 1.92
CA GLU A 181 13.25 -8.08 0.48
C GLU A 181 12.39 -9.21 -0.13
N THR A 182 12.24 -10.31 0.62
CA THR A 182 11.34 -11.40 0.23
C THR A 182 9.89 -10.93 0.21
N ARG A 183 9.44 -10.20 1.25
CA ARG A 183 8.08 -9.64 1.30
C ARG A 183 7.85 -8.65 0.17
N LYS A 184 8.79 -7.75 -0.11
CA LYS A 184 8.75 -6.81 -1.24
C LYS A 184 8.55 -7.55 -2.56
N THR A 185 9.29 -8.62 -2.79
CA THR A 185 9.16 -9.44 -4.02
C THR A 185 7.78 -10.06 -4.15
N VAL A 186 7.21 -10.58 -3.06
CA VAL A 186 5.85 -11.13 -3.06
C VAL A 186 4.83 -10.04 -3.34
N LEU A 187 4.95 -8.87 -2.69
CA LEU A 187 4.05 -7.74 -2.90
C LEU A 187 4.08 -7.20 -4.32
N ARG A 188 5.24 -7.17 -4.99
CA ARG A 188 5.31 -6.79 -6.41
C ARG A 188 4.49 -7.72 -7.31
N LYS A 189 4.37 -9.01 -6.96
CA LYS A 189 3.47 -9.93 -7.66
C LYS A 189 2.01 -9.64 -7.32
N GLU A 190 1.70 -9.36 -6.06
CA GLU A 190 0.36 -8.97 -5.62
C GLU A 190 -0.10 -7.66 -6.28
N GLN A 191 0.81 -6.69 -6.43
CA GLN A 191 0.62 -5.42 -7.13
C GLN A 191 0.21 -5.67 -8.58
N ALA A 192 0.96 -6.47 -9.33
CA ALA A 192 0.63 -6.82 -10.71
C ALA A 192 -0.75 -7.48 -10.82
N MET A 193 -1.09 -8.37 -9.89
CA MET A 193 -2.43 -8.99 -9.84
C MET A 193 -3.53 -7.97 -9.52
N ALA A 194 -3.29 -7.04 -8.62
CA ALA A 194 -4.25 -5.99 -8.26
C ALA A 194 -4.50 -5.04 -9.45
N PHE A 195 -3.45 -4.62 -10.16
CA PHE A 195 -3.59 -3.83 -11.39
C PHE A 195 -4.35 -4.59 -12.48
N ALA A 196 -4.04 -5.87 -12.71
CA ALA A 196 -4.78 -6.67 -13.68
C ALA A 196 -6.28 -6.74 -13.35
N ARG A 197 -6.63 -6.87 -12.06
CA ARG A 197 -8.03 -6.83 -11.60
C ARG A 197 -8.66 -5.46 -11.79
N ALA A 198 -7.94 -4.38 -11.48
CA ALA A 198 -8.43 -3.01 -11.69
C ALA A 198 -8.73 -2.73 -13.16
N VAL A 199 -7.81 -3.08 -14.06
CA VAL A 199 -8.00 -2.95 -15.52
C VAL A 199 -9.17 -3.81 -16.00
N ALA A 200 -9.28 -5.06 -15.54
CA ALA A 200 -10.40 -5.93 -15.90
C ALA A 200 -11.76 -5.38 -15.41
N ALA A 201 -11.77 -4.64 -14.30
CA ALA A 201 -12.94 -3.92 -13.81
C ALA A 201 -13.16 -2.57 -14.52
N GLY A 202 -12.34 -2.19 -15.50
CA GLY A 202 -12.46 -0.95 -16.27
C GLY A 202 -11.83 0.27 -15.60
N PHE A 203 -10.87 0.07 -14.70
CA PHE A 203 -10.07 1.12 -14.06
C PHE A 203 -8.62 1.11 -14.57
N ASP A 204 -8.42 1.34 -15.86
CA ASP A 204 -7.10 1.67 -16.41
C ASP A 204 -6.72 3.13 -16.14
N ILE A 205 -5.44 3.46 -16.38
CA ILE A 205 -4.84 4.75 -16.03
C ILE A 205 -5.52 5.92 -16.76
N ASP A 206 -5.78 5.80 -18.05
CA ASP A 206 -6.38 6.88 -18.85
C ASP A 206 -7.80 7.20 -18.34
N ASN A 207 -8.55 6.17 -17.98
CA ASN A 207 -9.88 6.29 -17.44
C ASN A 207 -9.90 6.77 -15.98
N LEU A 208 -8.86 6.45 -15.19
CA LEU A 208 -8.76 6.87 -13.80
C LEU A 208 -8.60 8.38 -13.68
N ILE A 209 -7.85 9.02 -14.59
CA ILE A 209 -7.71 10.48 -14.63
C ILE A 209 -9.09 11.16 -14.70
N TYR A 210 -9.98 10.67 -15.55
CA TYR A 210 -11.35 11.22 -15.64
C TYR A 210 -12.19 10.93 -14.41
N LEU A 211 -11.97 9.78 -13.76
CA LEU A 211 -12.67 9.41 -12.55
C LEU A 211 -12.23 10.28 -11.36
N ILE A 212 -10.95 10.66 -11.30
CA ILE A 212 -10.41 11.61 -10.31
C ILE A 212 -11.02 13.00 -10.55
N SER A 213 -11.03 13.52 -11.78
CA SER A 213 -11.68 14.81 -12.06
C SER A 213 -13.18 14.82 -11.73
N PHE A 214 -13.87 13.69 -11.96
CA PHE A 214 -15.25 13.51 -11.51
C PHE A 214 -15.35 13.58 -9.98
N ALA A 215 -14.44 12.92 -9.27
CA ALA A 215 -14.41 12.90 -7.82
C ALA A 215 -14.16 14.28 -7.22
N GLU A 216 -13.22 15.05 -7.79
CA GLU A 216 -12.95 16.44 -7.38
C GLU A 216 -14.17 17.34 -7.58
N ARG A 217 -14.84 17.24 -8.74
CA ARG A 217 -16.00 18.10 -9.05
C ARG A 217 -17.21 17.80 -8.16
N PHE A 218 -17.51 16.52 -7.91
CA PHE A 218 -18.73 16.13 -7.20
C PHE A 218 -18.49 15.72 -5.73
N GLY A 219 -17.24 15.77 -5.27
CA GLY A 219 -16.83 15.40 -3.93
C GLY A 219 -17.00 13.90 -3.65
N ALA A 220 -16.50 13.05 -4.57
CA ALA A 220 -16.48 11.60 -4.37
C ALA A 220 -15.29 11.18 -3.49
N SER A 221 -15.39 11.39 -2.18
CA SER A 221 -14.23 11.32 -1.26
C SER A 221 -13.56 9.95 -1.19
N ARG A 222 -14.27 8.85 -1.49
CA ARG A 222 -13.69 7.50 -1.46
C ARG A 222 -12.75 7.22 -2.64
N LEU A 223 -12.79 8.05 -3.69
CA LEU A 223 -11.89 7.96 -4.84
C LEU A 223 -10.61 8.80 -4.68
N MET A 224 -10.52 9.64 -3.64
CA MET A 224 -9.37 10.49 -3.34
C MET A 224 -8.64 9.99 -2.10
#